data_AF-A0A955U6T4-F1
#
_entry.id   AF-A0A955U6T4-F1
#
_cell.length_a   1.000
_cell.length_b   1.000
_cell.length_c   1.000
_cell.angle_alpha   90.00
_cell.angle_beta   90.00
_cell.angle_gamma   90.00
#
_symmetry.space_group_name_H-M   'P 1'
#
loop_
_entity.id
_entity.type
_entity.pdbx_description
1 polymer ?
#
loop_
_entity_poly.entity_id
_entity_poly.type
_entity_poly.pdbx_seq_one_letter_code
_entity_poly.pdbx_strand_id
1 'polypeptide(L)'
;MRVVACLALLVACGKKAPVEAPKPEPAPAPAPVAAPMPAPAPEPEVVAQVERPPAERAHNADFMVAITYADGSGSKGHVVRVERSEDWFGESWTDAKAKLTVDLEADDGATSVEWSQMRTINVSYLGKEDIDCAMDSSFTPVMYQCTLRTDTSVKTADGKAWKAADRHKWRLILESGDVLEFWIYKLPARAQEEAVPELGTTSENVQMYTSLQAELATLKTGKVPKSITISVP
;
A
#
# COMPACT_ATOMS: atom_id res chain seq x y z
N MET A 1 13.28 -47.31 -39.14
CA MET A 1 13.73 -46.88 -40.48
C MET A 1 13.65 -45.36 -40.50
N ARG A 2 14.67 -44.55 -40.20
CA ARG A 2 16.03 -44.36 -40.79
C ARG A 2 16.00 -44.01 -42.28
N VAL A 3 16.34 -42.75 -42.62
CA VAL A 3 17.32 -42.24 -43.62
C VAL A 3 17.40 -40.70 -43.39
N VAL A 4 18.42 -40.13 -42.74
CA VAL A 4 19.77 -39.70 -43.20
C VAL A 4 19.76 -38.62 -44.29
N ALA A 5 20.32 -37.44 -43.99
CA ALA A 5 20.95 -36.58 -44.99
C ALA A 5 22.19 -35.92 -44.38
N CYS A 6 23.31 -36.07 -45.06
CA CYS A 6 24.68 -35.85 -44.64
C CYS A 6 25.41 -35.12 -45.79
N LEU A 7 26.35 -34.23 -45.45
CA LEU A 7 27.53 -33.82 -46.26
C LEU A 7 27.26 -33.02 -47.58
N ALA A 8 28.14 -32.16 -48.11
CA ALA A 8 29.58 -31.95 -47.93
C ALA A 8 30.04 -30.55 -48.42
N LEU A 9 31.18 -30.11 -47.89
CA LEU A 9 32.08 -29.07 -48.46
C LEU A 9 32.80 -29.56 -49.73
N LEU A 10 33.13 -28.64 -50.65
CA LEU A 10 34.22 -28.78 -51.62
C LEU A 10 34.97 -27.46 -51.83
N VAL A 11 36.29 -27.57 -52.03
CA VAL A 11 37.34 -26.54 -52.09
C VAL A 11 38.04 -26.60 -53.46
N ALA A 12 38.74 -25.50 -53.84
CA ALA A 12 39.86 -25.38 -54.81
C ALA A 12 39.47 -25.11 -56.28
N CYS A 13 40.23 -24.42 -57.16
CA CYS A 13 41.48 -23.63 -57.14
C CYS A 13 41.70 -23.03 -58.57
N GLY A 14 42.49 -21.95 -58.72
CA GLY A 14 43.23 -21.62 -59.97
C GLY A 14 42.97 -20.20 -60.54
N LYS A 15 43.85 -19.21 -60.37
CA LYS A 15 45.17 -18.88 -61.02
C LYS A 15 45.08 -17.87 -62.20
N LYS A 16 45.45 -16.61 -61.89
CA LYS A 16 46.18 -15.54 -62.64
C LYS A 16 45.77 -15.14 -64.08
N ALA A 17 45.54 -13.83 -64.32
CA ALA A 17 46.43 -12.80 -64.95
C ALA A 17 45.62 -11.51 -65.32
N PRO A 18 46.17 -10.37 -65.80
CA PRO A 18 46.04 -9.08 -65.11
C PRO A 18 45.28 -7.95 -65.85
N VAL A 19 44.77 -7.01 -65.03
CA VAL A 19 44.66 -5.54 -65.19
C VAL A 19 43.89 -4.99 -66.40
N GLU A 20 42.75 -4.36 -66.10
CA GLU A 20 42.47 -2.97 -66.45
C GLU A 20 41.83 -2.28 -65.23
N ALA A 21 42.26 -1.05 -64.93
CA ALA A 21 41.83 -0.29 -63.77
C ALA A 21 40.52 0.47 -64.04
N PRO A 22 39.44 0.29 -63.26
CA PRO A 22 38.34 1.23 -63.26
C PRO A 22 38.56 2.33 -62.21
N LYS A 23 38.41 3.55 -62.71
CA LYS A 23 38.26 4.86 -62.06
C LYS A 23 37.71 4.82 -60.61
N PRO A 24 38.33 5.54 -59.65
CA PRO A 24 37.82 5.60 -58.28
C PRO A 24 36.40 6.17 -58.24
N GLU A 25 35.51 5.39 -57.63
CA GLU A 25 34.13 5.74 -57.33
C GLU A 25 34.10 6.81 -56.22
N PRO A 26 33.24 7.85 -56.31
CA PRO A 26 33.15 8.88 -55.27
C PRO A 26 32.74 8.26 -53.93
N ALA A 27 33.41 8.68 -52.86
CA ALA A 27 33.14 8.18 -51.51
C ALA A 27 31.67 8.42 -51.11
N PRO A 28 31.00 7.45 -50.47
CA PRO A 28 29.64 7.59 -50.00
C PRO A 28 29.55 8.70 -48.93
N ALA A 29 28.52 9.53 -49.04
CA ALA A 29 28.24 10.59 -48.07
C ALA A 29 28.06 10.01 -46.66
N PRO A 30 28.55 10.68 -45.61
CA PRO A 30 28.43 10.20 -44.24
C PRO A 30 26.95 10.09 -43.84
N ALA A 31 26.61 8.99 -43.17
CA ALA A 31 25.28 8.76 -42.62
C ALA A 31 24.92 9.86 -41.60
N PRO A 32 23.65 10.30 -41.55
CA PRO A 32 23.22 11.30 -40.58
C PRO A 32 23.39 10.78 -39.16
N VAL A 33 24.09 11.57 -38.33
CA VAL A 33 24.27 11.32 -36.90
C VAL A 33 22.89 11.33 -36.24
N ALA A 34 22.57 10.26 -35.51
CA ALA A 34 21.34 10.17 -34.75
C ALA A 34 21.25 11.33 -33.74
N ALA A 35 20.11 12.03 -33.74
CA ALA A 35 19.84 13.09 -32.78
C ALA A 35 19.91 12.51 -31.35
N PRO A 36 20.48 13.25 -30.37
CA PRO A 36 20.54 12.80 -29.00
C PRO A 36 19.14 12.57 -28.44
N MET A 37 18.93 11.45 -27.75
CA MET A 37 17.70 11.18 -27.02
C MET A 37 17.43 12.33 -26.03
N PRO A 38 16.17 12.82 -25.92
CA PRO A 38 15.80 13.78 -24.90
C PRO A 38 16.15 13.22 -23.52
N ALA A 39 16.75 14.07 -22.68
CA ALA A 39 16.98 13.73 -21.28
C ALA A 39 15.66 13.32 -20.61
N PRO A 40 15.67 12.35 -19.68
CA PRO A 40 14.49 12.00 -18.91
C PRO A 40 13.91 13.26 -18.26
N ALA A 41 12.60 13.45 -18.38
CA ALA A 41 11.92 14.50 -17.64
C ALA A 41 12.18 14.30 -16.14
N PRO A 42 12.39 15.39 -15.38
CA PRO A 42 12.59 15.29 -13.94
C PRO A 42 11.39 14.58 -13.31
N GLU A 43 11.68 13.54 -12.54
CA GLU A 43 10.72 12.86 -11.70
C GLU A 43 10.08 13.90 -10.76
N PRO A 44 8.74 13.96 -10.63
CA PRO A 44 8.09 14.96 -9.79
C PRO A 44 8.60 14.79 -8.36
N GLU A 45 9.21 15.86 -7.83
CA GLU A 45 9.60 15.93 -6.43
C GLU A 45 8.37 15.65 -5.57
N VAL A 46 8.41 14.53 -4.83
CA VAL A 46 7.48 14.28 -3.74
C VAL A 46 7.76 15.35 -2.70
N VAL A 47 7.02 16.45 -2.77
CA VAL A 47 6.95 17.42 -1.69
C VAL A 47 6.43 16.65 -0.48
N ALA A 48 7.32 16.29 0.43
CA ALA A 48 6.97 15.84 1.76
C ALA A 48 6.05 16.91 2.35
N GLN A 49 4.77 16.59 2.50
CA GLN A 49 3.83 17.49 3.14
C GLN A 49 4.33 17.67 4.58
N VAL A 50 4.87 18.84 4.89
CA VAL A 50 5.16 19.22 6.27
C VAL A 50 3.83 19.17 7.02
N GLU A 51 3.70 18.19 7.92
CA GLU A 51 2.46 17.98 8.66
C GLU A 51 2.17 19.21 9.52
N ARG A 52 1.11 19.95 9.17
CA ARG A 52 0.68 21.12 9.96
C ARG A 52 0.12 20.66 11.31
N PRO A 53 0.36 21.40 12.41
CA PRO A 53 -0.27 21.12 13.70
C PRO A 53 -1.79 20.92 13.57
N PRO A 54 -2.41 19.99 14.32
CA PRO A 54 -3.85 19.70 14.25
C PRO A 54 -4.77 20.94 14.26
N ALA A 55 -4.47 21.93 15.10
CA ALA A 55 -5.28 23.14 15.27
C ALA A 55 -5.23 24.12 14.08
N GLU A 56 -4.25 24.00 13.19
CA GLU A 56 -4.08 24.89 12.02
C GLU A 56 -4.65 24.28 10.73
N ARG A 57 -5.16 23.05 10.80
CA ARG A 57 -5.74 22.35 9.64
C ARG A 57 -7.21 22.73 9.47
N ALA A 58 -7.62 23.00 8.23
CA ALA A 58 -8.99 23.37 7.91
C ALA A 58 -9.98 22.24 8.27
N HIS A 59 -11.15 22.63 8.79
CA HIS A 59 -12.26 21.70 9.06
C HIS A 59 -12.76 21.09 7.74
N ASN A 60 -13.02 19.78 7.74
CA ASN A 60 -13.58 19.07 6.59
C ASN A 60 -14.66 18.03 6.98
N ALA A 61 -15.07 18.04 8.24
CA ALA A 61 -16.07 17.13 8.79
C ALA A 61 -16.93 17.83 9.83
N ASP A 62 -18.14 17.32 10.03
CA ASP A 62 -19.09 17.81 11.02
C ASP A 62 -19.99 16.66 11.50
N PHE A 63 -19.56 15.96 12.55
CA PHE A 63 -20.36 14.93 13.22
C PHE A 63 -19.82 14.65 14.62
N MET A 64 -20.67 14.14 15.51
CA MET A 64 -20.22 13.63 16.81
C MET A 64 -19.77 12.18 16.67
N VAL A 65 -18.70 11.83 17.39
CA VAL A 65 -18.23 10.45 17.52
C VAL A 65 -18.21 10.03 18.99
N ALA A 66 -18.53 8.77 19.25
CA ALA A 66 -18.24 8.10 20.52
C ALA A 66 -17.58 6.74 20.23
N ILE A 67 -16.37 6.53 20.73
CA ILE A 67 -15.60 5.29 20.59
C ILE A 67 -15.53 4.59 21.94
N THR A 68 -15.85 3.30 21.95
CA THR A 68 -15.49 2.38 23.05
C THR A 68 -14.34 1.50 22.58
N TYR A 69 -13.27 1.45 23.35
CA TYR A 69 -12.07 0.67 23.04
C TYR A 69 -12.12 -0.74 23.64
N ALA A 70 -11.28 -1.64 23.14
CA ALA A 70 -11.20 -3.02 23.61
C ALA A 70 -10.71 -3.13 25.07
N ASP A 71 -9.88 -2.18 25.52
CA ASP A 71 -9.43 -2.05 26.92
C ASP A 71 -10.53 -1.53 27.88
N GLY A 72 -11.72 -1.20 27.37
CA GLY A 72 -12.85 -0.69 28.14
C GLY A 72 -12.87 0.83 28.34
N SER A 73 -11.84 1.54 27.90
CA SER A 73 -11.84 3.01 27.87
C SER A 73 -12.76 3.56 26.76
N GLY A 74 -13.00 4.87 26.77
CA GLY A 74 -13.80 5.52 25.72
C GLY A 74 -13.38 6.95 25.44
N SER A 75 -13.72 7.42 24.23
CA SER A 75 -13.53 8.79 23.76
C SER A 75 -14.82 9.29 23.14
N LYS A 76 -15.17 10.57 23.34
CA LYS A 76 -16.33 11.19 22.72
C LYS A 76 -16.04 12.65 22.40
N GLY A 77 -16.48 13.12 21.24
CA GLY A 77 -16.41 14.54 20.90
C GLY A 77 -16.94 14.86 19.52
N HIS A 78 -16.92 16.15 19.18
CA HIS A 78 -17.25 16.65 17.86
C HIS A 78 -16.06 16.51 16.94
N VAL A 79 -16.22 15.80 15.82
CA VAL A 79 -15.19 15.63 14.81
C VAL A 79 -15.28 16.81 13.84
N VAL A 80 -14.21 17.59 13.79
CA VAL A 80 -14.08 18.73 12.88
C VAL A 80 -13.24 18.40 11.66
N ARG A 81 -12.46 17.32 11.74
CA ARG A 81 -11.62 16.87 10.63
C ARG A 81 -11.42 15.36 10.57
N VAL A 82 -11.45 14.84 9.35
CA VAL A 82 -11.17 13.46 8.99
C VAL A 82 -9.98 13.43 8.04
N GLU A 83 -9.06 12.53 8.33
CA GLU A 83 -7.96 12.15 7.45
C GLU A 83 -7.92 10.62 7.32
N ARG A 84 -7.34 10.17 6.23
CA ARG A 84 -7.07 8.76 5.97
C ARG A 84 -5.59 8.60 5.64
N SER A 85 -5.01 7.43 5.89
CA SER A 85 -3.69 7.15 5.38
C SER A 85 -3.67 7.10 3.85
N GLU A 86 -2.57 7.54 3.24
CA GLU A 86 -2.33 7.43 1.80
C GLU A 86 -2.14 5.97 1.38
N ASP A 87 -1.38 5.23 2.19
CA ASP A 87 -1.10 3.81 2.03
C ASP A 87 -1.92 2.94 3.00
N TRP A 88 -1.72 1.62 2.92
CA TRP A 88 -2.38 0.65 3.80
C TRP A 88 -1.63 0.40 5.11
N PHE A 89 -0.58 1.15 5.42
CA PHE A 89 0.28 0.97 6.59
C PHE A 89 0.24 2.15 7.58
N GLY A 90 -0.32 3.28 7.17
CA GLY A 90 -0.55 4.42 8.05
C GLY A 90 0.66 5.33 8.19
N GLU A 91 1.56 5.36 7.21
CA GLU A 91 2.83 6.12 7.30
C GLU A 91 2.67 7.60 6.93
N SER A 92 1.71 7.91 6.06
CA SER A 92 1.39 9.30 5.65
C SER A 92 -0.11 9.51 5.54
N TRP A 93 -0.54 10.78 5.60
CA TRP A 93 -1.95 11.17 5.74
C TRP A 93 -2.42 12.05 4.59
N THR A 94 -3.73 11.95 4.32
CA THR A 94 -4.40 12.73 3.27
C THR A 94 -5.77 13.19 3.72
N ASP A 95 -6.16 14.38 3.27
CA ASP A 95 -7.49 14.97 3.45
C ASP A 95 -8.20 15.24 2.12
N ALA A 96 -7.67 14.68 1.03
CA ALA A 96 -8.27 14.81 -0.30
C ALA A 96 -9.69 14.24 -0.27
N LYS A 97 -10.70 15.08 -0.54
CA LYS A 97 -12.13 14.75 -0.40
C LYS A 97 -12.51 13.40 -1.04
N ALA A 98 -11.98 13.10 -2.22
CA ALA A 98 -12.26 11.85 -2.95
C ALA A 98 -11.75 10.58 -2.25
N LYS A 99 -10.88 10.70 -1.23
CA LYS A 99 -10.32 9.61 -0.44
C LYS A 99 -10.96 9.49 0.95
N LEU A 100 -11.89 10.37 1.31
CA LEU A 100 -12.52 10.41 2.64
C LEU A 100 -13.85 9.65 2.71
N THR A 101 -13.95 8.59 1.92
CA THR A 101 -15.06 7.62 1.96
C THR A 101 -14.55 6.29 2.50
N VAL A 102 -15.42 5.60 3.24
CA VAL A 102 -15.18 4.24 3.73
C VAL A 102 -15.80 3.25 2.75
N ASP A 103 -14.97 2.33 2.25
CA ASP A 103 -15.43 1.24 1.39
C ASP A 103 -16.14 0.15 2.21
N LEU A 104 -17.33 -0.23 1.75
CA LEU A 104 -18.26 -1.15 2.38
C LEU A 104 -18.69 -2.23 1.38
N GLU A 105 -18.85 -3.46 1.87
CA GLU A 105 -19.27 -4.61 1.07
C GLU A 105 -20.41 -5.37 1.76
N ALA A 106 -21.29 -5.93 0.94
CA ALA A 106 -22.35 -6.85 1.34
C ALA A 106 -22.55 -7.88 0.22
N ASP A 107 -23.33 -8.93 0.48
CA ASP A 107 -23.57 -10.01 -0.50
C ASP A 107 -24.17 -9.49 -1.82
N ASP A 108 -24.89 -8.36 -1.78
CA ASP A 108 -25.58 -7.73 -2.91
C ASP A 108 -24.78 -6.62 -3.60
N GLY A 109 -23.55 -6.33 -3.15
CA GLY A 109 -22.66 -5.38 -3.82
C GLY A 109 -21.71 -4.63 -2.88
N ALA A 110 -20.99 -3.67 -3.46
CA ALA A 110 -20.06 -2.77 -2.76
C ALA A 110 -20.51 -1.32 -2.89
N THR A 111 -20.15 -0.50 -1.91
CA THR A 111 -20.40 0.94 -1.91
C THR A 111 -19.29 1.68 -1.16
N SER A 112 -19.20 2.99 -1.35
CA SER A 112 -18.30 3.87 -0.59
C SER A 112 -19.13 4.98 0.02
N VAL A 113 -19.02 5.18 1.33
CA VAL A 113 -19.85 6.15 2.07
C VAL A 113 -19.00 7.16 2.83
N GLU A 114 -19.52 8.38 2.99
CA GLU A 114 -18.91 9.37 3.86
C GLU A 114 -19.14 9.00 5.35
N TRP A 115 -18.28 9.51 6.24
CA TRP A 115 -18.41 9.29 7.68
C TRP A 115 -19.77 9.73 8.24
N SER A 116 -20.32 10.83 7.74
CA SER A 116 -21.64 11.36 8.12
C SER A 116 -22.81 10.42 7.78
N GLN A 117 -22.61 9.50 6.84
CA GLN A 117 -23.61 8.51 6.42
C GLN A 117 -23.58 7.23 7.25
N MET A 118 -22.58 7.05 8.11
CA MET A 118 -22.49 5.91 9.02
C MET A 118 -23.17 6.23 10.36
N ARG A 119 -23.60 5.19 11.09
CA ARG A 119 -24.24 5.32 12.42
C ARG A 119 -23.55 4.49 13.47
N THR A 120 -23.26 3.24 13.17
CA THR A 120 -22.55 2.35 14.09
C THR A 120 -21.52 1.52 13.34
N ILE A 121 -20.31 1.44 13.87
CA ILE A 121 -19.26 0.54 13.42
C ILE A 121 -18.94 -0.35 14.61
N ASN A 122 -19.08 -1.67 14.45
CA ASN A 122 -18.71 -2.65 15.46
C ASN A 122 -17.55 -3.48 14.92
N VAL A 123 -16.42 -3.42 15.61
CA VAL A 123 -15.17 -4.07 15.21
C VAL A 123 -14.95 -5.28 16.09
N SER A 124 -14.86 -6.45 15.47
CA SER A 124 -14.53 -7.70 16.17
C SER A 124 -13.13 -8.14 15.78
N TYR A 125 -12.22 -8.17 16.76
CA TYR A 125 -10.88 -8.70 16.56
C TYR A 125 -10.89 -10.21 16.69
N LEU A 126 -10.50 -10.89 15.61
CA LEU A 126 -10.63 -12.34 15.50
C LEU A 126 -9.49 -13.10 16.21
N GLY A 127 -9.43 -14.41 15.96
CA GLY A 127 -8.49 -15.32 16.59
C GLY A 127 -7.08 -15.22 15.98
N LYS A 128 -6.21 -16.14 16.41
CA LYS A 128 -4.84 -16.21 15.88
C LYS A 128 -4.79 -16.79 14.46
N GLU A 129 -5.81 -17.57 14.12
CA GLU A 129 -6.05 -18.18 12.82
C GLU A 129 -6.35 -17.16 11.72
N ASP A 130 -6.75 -15.94 12.10
CA ASP A 130 -7.03 -14.82 11.19
C ASP A 130 -5.83 -13.87 11.05
N ILE A 131 -4.67 -14.26 11.57
CA ILE A 131 -3.42 -13.52 11.37
C ILE A 131 -2.74 -14.04 10.11
N ASP A 132 -2.54 -13.12 9.16
CA ASP A 132 -1.78 -13.34 7.94
C ASP A 132 -0.42 -12.66 8.07
N CYS A 133 0.67 -13.40 7.82
CA CYS A 133 2.03 -12.88 7.95
C CYS A 133 2.80 -13.07 6.65
N ALA A 134 3.59 -12.07 6.28
CA ALA A 134 4.40 -12.09 5.08
C ALA A 134 5.70 -11.30 5.26
N MET A 135 6.69 -11.67 4.45
CA MET A 135 7.96 -10.98 4.31
C MET A 135 7.86 -10.08 3.08
N ASP A 136 8.41 -8.88 3.16
CA ASP A 136 8.52 -7.94 2.06
C ASP A 136 10.00 -7.66 1.78
N SER A 137 10.53 -8.34 0.76
CA SER A 137 11.92 -8.22 0.30
C SER A 137 12.17 -6.96 -0.54
N SER A 138 11.17 -6.11 -0.77
CA SER A 138 11.39 -4.81 -1.39
C SER A 138 12.09 -3.82 -0.44
N PHE A 139 12.04 -4.10 0.87
CA PHE A 139 12.78 -3.36 1.89
C PHE A 139 14.19 -3.94 2.10
N THR A 140 15.17 -3.08 2.39
CA THR A 140 16.53 -3.48 2.78
C THR A 140 16.96 -2.72 4.03
N PRO A 141 17.18 -3.38 5.19
CA PRO A 141 16.94 -4.81 5.46
C PRO A 141 15.48 -5.23 5.26
N VAL A 142 15.22 -6.53 5.22
CA VAL A 142 13.89 -7.07 4.90
C VAL A 142 12.85 -6.68 5.95
N MET A 143 11.62 -6.40 5.51
CA MET A 143 10.49 -6.09 6.38
C MET A 143 9.61 -7.32 6.60
N TYR A 144 9.21 -7.56 7.84
CA TYR A 144 8.23 -8.57 8.22
C TYR A 144 6.96 -7.89 8.66
N GLN A 145 5.82 -8.45 8.27
CA GLN A 145 4.51 -7.91 8.61
C GLN A 145 3.55 -9.02 8.97
N CYS A 146 2.72 -8.75 9.98
CA CYS A 146 1.56 -9.56 10.30
C CYS A 146 0.32 -8.66 10.35
N THR A 147 -0.80 -9.18 9.88
CA THR A 147 -2.09 -8.49 9.86
C THR A 147 -3.15 -9.39 10.47
N LEU A 148 -3.76 -8.93 11.57
CA LEU A 148 -4.98 -9.54 12.11
C LEU A 148 -6.19 -8.93 11.39
N ARG A 149 -6.97 -9.73 10.66
CA ARG A 149 -8.22 -9.27 10.06
C ARG A 149 -9.29 -9.06 11.14
N THR A 150 -10.15 -8.08 10.93
CA THR A 150 -11.31 -7.84 11.80
C THR A 150 -12.60 -8.25 11.11
N ASP A 151 -13.56 -8.78 11.86
CA ASP A 151 -14.95 -8.84 11.39
C ASP A 151 -15.68 -7.56 11.81
N THR A 152 -15.74 -6.60 10.89
CA THR A 152 -16.30 -5.27 11.16
C THR A 152 -17.62 -5.08 10.46
N SER A 153 -18.66 -4.83 11.25
CA SER A 153 -19.99 -4.49 10.75
C SER A 153 -20.24 -2.99 10.84
N VAL A 154 -20.75 -2.42 9.75
CA VAL A 154 -21.13 -1.00 9.65
C VAL A 154 -22.63 -0.92 9.40
N LYS A 155 -23.34 -0.11 10.17
CA LYS A 155 -24.72 0.30 9.85
C LYS A 155 -24.71 1.73 9.34
N THR A 156 -25.31 1.93 8.18
CA THR A 156 -25.48 3.23 7.53
C THR A 156 -26.77 3.93 7.98
N ALA A 157 -26.91 5.20 7.64
CA ALA A 157 -28.03 6.07 8.03
C ALA A 157 -29.39 5.58 7.52
N ASP A 158 -29.40 4.85 6.40
CA ASP A 158 -30.57 4.17 5.82
C ASP A 158 -30.95 2.88 6.58
N GLY A 159 -30.17 2.48 7.58
CA GLY A 159 -30.37 1.27 8.37
C GLY A 159 -29.77 0.01 7.76
N LYS A 160 -29.18 0.06 6.55
CA LYS A 160 -28.54 -1.09 5.92
C LYS A 160 -27.27 -1.47 6.68
N ALA A 161 -27.01 -2.77 6.79
CA ALA A 161 -25.82 -3.33 7.40
C ALA A 161 -24.85 -3.81 6.33
N TRP A 162 -23.57 -3.52 6.54
CA TRP A 162 -22.46 -3.80 5.65
C TRP A 162 -21.28 -4.39 6.43
N LYS A 163 -20.30 -4.93 5.71
CA LYS A 163 -18.96 -5.20 6.20
C LYS A 163 -18.02 -4.09 5.76
N ALA A 164 -17.10 -3.68 6.63
CA ALA A 164 -16.04 -2.77 6.21
C ALA A 164 -15.08 -3.50 5.27
N ALA A 165 -14.67 -2.84 4.19
CA ALA A 165 -13.63 -3.30 3.27
C ALA A 165 -12.42 -2.35 3.20
N ASP A 166 -12.51 -1.20 3.89
CA ASP A 166 -11.47 -0.17 3.88
C ASP A 166 -10.24 -0.55 4.72
N ARG A 167 -9.10 -0.73 4.04
CA ARG A 167 -7.83 -1.16 4.62
C ARG A 167 -6.99 -0.05 5.22
N HIS A 168 -7.38 1.22 5.12
CA HIS A 168 -6.56 2.35 5.53
C HIS A 168 -6.72 2.66 7.02
N LYS A 169 -5.76 3.41 7.54
CA LYS A 169 -5.83 3.97 8.88
C LYS A 169 -6.66 5.24 8.81
N TRP A 170 -7.55 5.42 9.75
CA TRP A 170 -8.37 6.61 9.88
C TRP A 170 -7.85 7.46 11.03
N ARG A 171 -7.91 8.77 10.85
CA ARG A 171 -7.60 9.76 11.85
C ARG A 171 -8.74 10.75 11.94
N LEU A 172 -9.38 10.79 13.10
CA LEU A 172 -10.40 11.77 13.44
C LEU A 172 -9.79 12.80 14.39
N ILE A 173 -9.98 14.09 14.09
CA ILE A 173 -9.51 15.18 14.92
C ILE A 173 -10.75 15.86 15.51
N LEU A 174 -10.77 15.92 16.84
CA LEU A 174 -11.88 16.50 17.59
C LEU A 174 -11.72 18.01 17.74
N GLU A 175 -12.82 18.72 17.98
CA GLU A 175 -12.81 20.15 18.31
C GLU A 175 -11.96 20.46 19.56
N SER A 176 -11.84 19.50 20.49
CA SER A 176 -10.95 19.59 21.66
C SER A 176 -9.45 19.59 21.31
N GLY A 177 -9.09 19.24 20.07
CA GLY A 177 -7.72 19.00 19.63
C GLY A 177 -7.26 17.55 19.79
N ASP A 178 -8.06 16.68 20.40
CA ASP A 178 -7.74 15.26 20.52
C ASP A 178 -7.71 14.57 19.16
N VAL A 179 -6.76 13.64 18.98
CA VAL A 179 -6.60 12.87 17.75
C VAL A 179 -6.91 11.40 18.02
N LEU A 180 -7.85 10.85 17.27
CA LEU A 180 -8.26 9.45 17.34
C LEU A 180 -7.77 8.73 16.09
N GLU A 181 -6.76 7.88 16.22
CA GLU A 181 -6.24 7.06 15.12
C GLU A 181 -6.60 5.59 15.29
N PHE A 182 -7.11 4.96 14.24
CA PHE A 182 -7.51 3.57 14.31
C PHE A 182 -7.70 2.95 12.93
N TRP A 183 -7.79 1.62 12.93
CA TRP A 183 -8.15 0.81 11.78
C TRP A 183 -9.52 0.18 12.01
N ILE A 184 -10.29 -0.03 10.93
CA ILE A 184 -11.59 -0.69 11.01
C ILE A 184 -11.63 -2.05 10.29
N TYR A 185 -10.66 -2.36 9.41
CA TYR A 185 -10.63 -3.64 8.68
C TYR A 185 -9.56 -4.62 9.20
N LYS A 186 -8.52 -4.10 9.85
CA LYS A 186 -7.35 -4.88 10.25
C LYS A 186 -6.62 -4.29 11.44
N LEU A 187 -5.76 -5.06 12.10
CA LEU A 187 -4.67 -4.55 12.92
C LEU A 187 -3.34 -4.99 12.29
N PRO A 188 -2.50 -4.06 11.83
CA PRO A 188 -1.16 -4.39 11.33
C PRO A 188 -0.11 -4.29 12.44
N ALA A 189 0.91 -5.15 12.36
CA ALA A 189 2.17 -5.05 13.09
C ALA A 189 3.32 -5.29 12.09
N ARG A 190 4.39 -4.50 12.17
CA ARG A 190 5.52 -4.54 11.23
C ARG A 190 6.84 -4.35 11.97
N ALA A 191 7.85 -5.09 11.54
CA ALA A 191 9.22 -4.96 12.03
C ALA A 191 10.21 -5.19 10.89
N GLN A 192 11.24 -4.37 10.84
CA GLN A 192 12.33 -4.51 9.88
C GLN A 192 13.53 -5.18 10.55
N GLU A 193 14.26 -6.01 9.80
CA GLU A 193 15.53 -6.54 10.28
C GLU A 193 16.51 -5.40 10.60
N GLU A 194 17.37 -5.64 11.60
CA GLU A 194 18.40 -4.66 11.98
C GLU A 194 19.57 -4.63 11.00
N ALA A 195 19.82 -5.72 10.28
CA ALA A 195 20.94 -5.86 9.37
C ALA A 195 20.58 -6.68 8.13
N VAL A 196 21.27 -6.40 7.02
CA VAL A 196 21.17 -7.21 5.81
C VAL A 196 21.92 -8.53 6.04
N PRO A 197 21.30 -9.71 5.84
CA PRO A 197 21.99 -11.00 5.99
C PRO A 197 23.20 -11.10 5.06
N GLU A 198 24.25 -11.79 5.50
CA GLU A 198 25.41 -12.06 4.66
C GLU A 198 25.01 -12.87 3.42
N LEU A 199 25.62 -12.56 2.26
CA LEU A 199 25.35 -13.24 0.99
C LEU A 199 25.47 -14.76 1.15
N GLY A 200 24.37 -15.48 0.90
CA GLY A 200 24.31 -16.94 1.01
C GLY A 200 23.70 -17.49 2.30
N THR A 201 23.23 -16.62 3.22
CA THR A 201 22.62 -17.02 4.50
C THR A 201 21.12 -16.73 4.62
N THR A 202 20.45 -16.39 3.52
CA THR A 202 19.05 -15.89 3.52
C THR A 202 18.04 -16.97 3.90
N SER A 203 17.90 -17.23 5.20
CA SER A 203 16.73 -17.90 5.77
C SER A 203 15.80 -16.85 6.35
N GLU A 204 14.50 -16.99 6.06
CA GLU A 204 13.44 -16.17 6.65
C GLU A 204 13.52 -16.19 8.19
N ASN A 205 13.44 -15.01 8.80
CA ASN A 205 13.49 -14.84 10.24
C ASN A 205 12.11 -15.14 10.88
N VAL A 206 11.84 -16.42 11.08
CA VAL A 206 10.58 -16.91 11.67
C VAL A 206 10.29 -16.36 13.09
N GLN A 207 11.32 -15.90 13.80
CA GLN A 207 11.14 -15.27 15.12
C GLN A 207 10.48 -13.88 15.01
N MET A 208 10.65 -13.18 13.88
CA MET A 208 9.93 -11.93 13.64
C MET A 208 8.43 -12.15 13.56
N TYR A 209 7.96 -13.17 12.83
CA TYR A 209 6.52 -13.47 12.80
C TYR A 209 5.98 -13.84 14.17
N THR A 210 6.72 -14.62 14.96
CA THR A 210 6.31 -14.97 16.33
C THR A 210 6.14 -13.73 17.19
N SER A 211 7.08 -12.78 17.09
CA SER A 211 7.05 -11.52 17.83
C SER A 211 5.89 -10.63 17.40
N LEU A 212 5.68 -10.47 16.08
CA LEU A 212 4.58 -9.68 15.52
C LEU A 212 3.21 -10.29 15.84
N GLN A 213 3.07 -11.61 15.86
CA GLN A 213 1.84 -12.28 16.29
C GLN A 213 1.54 -12.04 17.77
N ALA A 214 2.56 -12.05 18.64
CA ALA A 214 2.42 -11.72 20.06
C ALA A 214 2.06 -10.24 20.28
N GLU A 215 2.62 -9.34 19.47
CA GLU A 215 2.24 -7.93 19.46
C GLU A 215 0.77 -7.77 19.10
N LEU A 216 0.29 -8.39 18.01
CA LEU A 216 -1.12 -8.35 17.61
C LEU A 216 -2.06 -8.91 18.69
N ALA A 217 -1.64 -9.97 19.39
CA ALA A 217 -2.39 -10.52 20.52
C ALA A 217 -2.52 -9.52 21.68
N THR A 218 -1.54 -8.64 21.87
CA THR A 218 -1.57 -7.56 22.86
C THR A 218 -2.37 -6.36 22.37
N LEU A 219 -2.17 -5.93 21.12
CA LEU A 219 -2.84 -4.78 20.53
C LEU A 219 -4.36 -4.96 20.49
N LYS A 220 -4.84 -6.17 20.18
CA LYS A 220 -6.28 -6.43 20.04
C LYS A 220 -7.09 -6.30 21.34
N THR A 221 -6.43 -6.28 22.49
CA THR A 221 -7.05 -6.03 23.81
C THR A 221 -6.73 -4.64 24.36
N GLY A 222 -5.95 -3.83 23.64
CA GLY A 222 -5.55 -2.49 24.03
C GLY A 222 -6.53 -1.40 23.60
N LYS A 223 -5.99 -0.19 23.37
CA LYS A 223 -6.77 0.99 22.98
C LYS A 223 -7.11 1.01 21.48
N VAL A 224 -7.77 -0.05 21.02
CA VAL A 224 -8.26 -0.21 19.64
C VAL A 224 -9.80 -0.23 19.64
N PRO A 225 -10.50 0.36 18.64
CA PRO A 225 -11.96 0.49 18.70
C PRO A 225 -12.68 -0.84 18.73
N LYS A 226 -13.66 -1.00 19.60
CA LYS A 226 -14.63 -2.11 19.57
C LYS A 226 -15.99 -1.65 19.03
N SER A 227 -16.37 -0.42 19.35
CA SER A 227 -17.59 0.21 18.83
C SER A 227 -17.36 1.68 18.59
N ILE A 228 -17.88 2.19 17.48
CA ILE A 228 -17.88 3.60 17.11
C ILE A 228 -19.32 3.98 16.79
N THR A 229 -19.85 4.97 17.49
CA THR A 229 -21.16 5.56 17.21
C THR A 229 -20.97 6.94 16.61
N ILE A 230 -21.72 7.22 15.55
CA ILE A 230 -21.67 8.48 14.80
C ILE A 230 -23.06 9.09 14.79
N SER A 231 -23.13 10.38 15.10
CA SER A 231 -24.38 11.16 14.98
C SER A 231 -24.09 12.51 14.34
N VAL A 232 -24.84 12.83 13.29
CA VAL A 232 -24.80 14.14 12.64
C VAL A 232 -25.72 15.09 13.43
N PRO A 233 -25.32 16.35 13.68
CA PRO A 233 -26.17 17.36 14.31
C PRO A 233 -27.52 17.58 13.63
#